data_AF-A0A1M6CZ11-F1
#
_entry.id   AF-A0A1M6CZ11-F1
#
_cell.length_a   1.000
_cell.length_b   1.000
_cell.length_c   1.000
_cell.angle_alpha   90.00
_cell.angle_beta   90.00
_cell.angle_gamma   90.00
#
_symmetry.space_group_name_H-M   'P 1'
#
loop_
_entity.id
_entity.type
_entity.pdbx_description
1 polymer ?
#
loop_
_entity_poly.entity_id
_entity_poly.type
_entity_poly.pdbx_seq_one_letter_code
_entity_poly.pdbx_strand_id
1 'polypeptide(L)'
;MNIFRIIEQLSEVDADVLGRFDSRRAVFKTLGTTAKRGALASAPVFLASLFQKAYGQGTKPTVIEVLNYAQTLELLEEDFYKKMVAAGQVPAGAPKGAIDLILKHETAHVKLLDTTIRALGGTPVTGVKFKTSAFPADYTTQLVVAQALEDTGVRAYKGQAGNLMGAMAGTTSLLQVALQIHSVEARHAAHIRTMRMQTPWIPAADSALAAPLGPVYTGAIPESNTTQSNVDITKLGAGYTANDAAASFDEILTMAEVLDASRAGGLVQP
;
A
#
# COMPACT_ATOMS: atom_id res chain seq x y z
N MET A 1 37.65 40.81 29.68
CA MET A 1 36.99 39.50 29.46
C MET A 1 36.72 39.41 27.97
N ASN A 2 37.49 38.57 27.27
CA ASN A 2 37.96 38.83 25.91
C ASN A 2 37.19 38.04 24.85
N ILE A 3 36.49 38.74 23.96
CA ILE A 3 35.67 38.17 22.87
C ILE A 3 36.51 37.46 21.79
N PHE A 4 37.83 37.63 21.82
CA PHE A 4 38.78 37.01 20.90
C PHE A 4 39.11 35.54 21.20
N ARG A 5 38.67 34.99 22.35
CA ARG A 5 38.89 33.57 22.69
C ARG A 5 37.88 32.58 22.10
N ILE A 6 36.82 33.06 21.45
CA ILE A 6 35.80 32.19 20.83
C ILE A 6 36.15 31.85 19.36
N ILE A 7 37.02 32.63 18.71
CA ILE A 7 37.43 32.39 17.32
C ILE A 7 38.67 31.45 17.24
N GLU A 8 39.49 31.36 18.29
CA GLU A 8 40.64 30.43 18.35
C GLU A 8 40.27 28.97 18.69
N GLN A 9 39.05 28.70 19.15
CA GLN A 9 38.59 27.31 19.36
C GLN A 9 38.02 26.65 18.09
N LEU A 10 38.20 27.28 16.92
CA LEU A 10 37.83 26.73 15.61
C LEU A 10 39.04 26.46 14.70
N SER A 11 40.29 26.58 15.19
CA SER A 11 41.49 26.51 14.33
C SER A 11 42.59 25.50 14.67
N GLU A 12 42.40 24.53 15.57
CA GLU A 12 43.35 23.40 15.72
C GLU A 12 42.58 22.06 15.75
N VAL A 13 42.30 21.52 14.56
CA VAL A 13 42.99 20.37 13.93
C VAL A 13 42.53 19.03 14.50
N ASP A 14 41.75 18.29 13.70
CA ASP A 14 42.24 16.97 13.32
C ASP A 14 41.96 16.69 11.83
N ALA A 15 42.99 16.18 11.17
CA ALA A 15 43.14 16.08 9.73
C ALA A 15 42.48 14.81 9.18
N ASP A 16 41.21 14.58 9.51
CA ASP A 16 40.44 13.42 9.04
C ASP A 16 39.15 13.79 8.28
N VAL A 17 39.05 15.06 7.86
CA VAL A 17 37.93 15.57 7.03
C VAL A 17 38.25 15.51 5.52
N LEU A 18 39.39 14.94 5.12
CA LEU A 18 39.71 14.66 3.71
C LEU A 18 39.42 13.21 3.27
N GLY A 19 38.86 12.36 4.13
CA GLY A 19 38.48 10.98 3.83
C GLY A 19 37.07 10.76 3.24
N ARG A 20 36.33 11.82 2.90
CA ARG A 20 34.94 11.69 2.37
C ARG A 20 34.73 12.20 0.94
N PHE A 21 35.80 12.26 0.14
CA PHE A 21 35.71 12.51 -1.31
C PHE A 21 36.05 11.30 -2.19
N ASP A 22 36.14 10.10 -1.61
CA ASP A 22 36.56 8.90 -2.34
C ASP A 22 35.51 8.29 -3.27
N SER A 23 34.24 8.71 -3.24
CA SER A 23 33.24 8.14 -4.17
C SER A 23 33.36 8.69 -5.59
N ARG A 24 33.72 9.98 -5.75
CA ARG A 24 33.82 10.61 -7.09
C ARG A 24 35.18 10.38 -7.73
N ARG A 25 36.28 10.39 -6.96
CA ARG A 25 37.65 10.18 -7.48
C ARG A 25 37.94 8.70 -7.79
N ALA A 26 37.34 7.75 -7.06
CA ALA A 26 37.47 6.32 -7.37
C ALA A 26 36.82 5.95 -8.72
N VAL A 27 35.70 6.58 -9.07
CA VAL A 27 35.00 6.34 -10.35
C VAL A 27 35.86 6.75 -11.55
N PHE A 28 36.62 7.85 -11.46
CA PHE A 28 37.52 8.27 -12.53
C PHE A 28 38.86 7.51 -12.55
N LYS A 29 39.28 6.89 -11.44
CA LYS A 29 40.51 6.07 -11.38
C LYS A 29 40.32 4.70 -12.05
N THR A 30 39.09 4.15 -12.03
CA THR A 30 38.74 2.89 -12.71
C THR A 30 38.53 3.07 -14.22
N LEU A 31 38.19 4.28 -14.67
CA LEU A 31 38.04 4.60 -16.09
C LEU A 31 39.39 4.79 -16.82
N GLY A 32 40.44 5.19 -16.10
CA GLY A 32 41.76 5.49 -16.67
C GLY A 32 42.61 4.27 -17.04
N THR A 33 42.35 3.09 -16.46
CA THR A 33 43.13 1.86 -16.72
C THR A 33 42.56 0.97 -17.83
N THR A 34 41.38 1.29 -18.37
CA THR A 34 40.72 0.49 -19.43
C THR A 34 40.89 1.10 -20.83
N ALA A 35 41.58 2.25 -20.96
CA ALA A 35 41.74 2.99 -22.21
C ALA A 35 43.01 2.64 -23.02
N LYS A 36 43.46 1.38 -22.99
CA LYS A 36 44.51 0.86 -23.90
C LYS A 36 44.13 -0.50 -24.48
N ARG A 37 43.15 -0.49 -25.40
CA ARG A 37 43.03 -1.38 -26.57
C ARG A 37 41.80 -0.92 -27.36
N GLY A 38 42.01 -0.62 -28.64
CA GLY A 38 41.11 0.18 -29.44
C GLY A 38 39.92 -0.55 -30.06
N ALA A 39 39.16 0.29 -30.78
CA ALA A 39 38.06 0.03 -31.71
C ALA A 39 36.64 -0.09 -31.11
N LEU A 40 35.81 0.85 -31.57
CA LEU A 40 34.42 1.13 -31.24
C LEU A 40 33.46 0.10 -31.86
N ALA A 41 32.47 -0.37 -31.10
CA ALA A 41 31.07 -0.53 -31.53
C ALA A 41 30.19 -1.09 -30.39
N SER A 42 29.05 -0.43 -30.15
CA SER A 42 27.90 -0.84 -29.31
C SER A 42 28.13 -1.03 -27.81
N ALA A 43 27.79 0.00 -27.03
CA ALA A 43 27.45 -0.15 -25.62
C ALA A 43 26.22 0.71 -25.26
N PRO A 44 25.05 0.08 -25.06
CA PRO A 44 24.07 0.60 -24.11
C PRO A 44 23.92 -0.27 -22.85
N VAL A 45 24.44 -1.50 -22.83
CA VAL A 45 24.03 -2.48 -21.81
C VAL A 45 24.83 -2.38 -20.50
N PHE A 46 26.11 -1.99 -20.54
CA PHE A 46 26.95 -2.02 -19.33
C PHE A 46 26.89 -0.73 -18.48
N LEU A 47 26.48 0.40 -19.04
CA LEU A 47 26.20 1.61 -18.24
C LEU A 47 24.84 1.50 -17.52
N ALA A 48 23.86 0.82 -18.12
CA ALA A 48 22.53 0.63 -17.53
C ALA A 48 22.55 -0.18 -16.22
N SER A 49 23.46 -1.16 -16.09
CA SER A 49 23.56 -2.00 -14.87
C SER A 49 24.17 -1.26 -13.68
N LEU A 50 24.99 -0.23 -13.91
CA LEU A 50 25.53 0.64 -12.87
C LEU A 50 24.51 1.71 -12.42
N PHE A 51 23.64 2.17 -13.33
CA PHE A 51 22.48 3.00 -12.96
C PHE A 51 21.39 2.19 -12.22
N GLN A 52 21.16 0.92 -12.57
CA GLN A 52 20.18 0.08 -11.87
C GLN A 52 20.54 -0.21 -10.40
N LYS A 53 21.82 -0.29 -10.04
CA LYS A 53 22.24 -0.58 -8.65
C LYS A 53 22.35 0.67 -7.77
N ALA A 54 22.45 1.87 -8.37
CA ALA A 54 22.35 3.15 -7.66
C ALA A 54 20.91 3.68 -7.55
N TYR A 55 19.95 3.06 -8.26
CA TYR A 55 18.50 3.35 -8.19
C TYR A 55 17.72 2.35 -7.31
N GLY A 56 18.42 1.55 -6.50
CA GLY A 56 17.86 0.52 -5.62
C GLY A 56 17.30 1.01 -4.27
N GLN A 57 17.01 2.30 -4.15
CA GLN A 57 16.09 2.85 -3.14
C GLN A 57 14.96 3.52 -3.94
N GLY A 58 13.88 2.77 -4.19
CA GLY A 58 12.72 3.30 -4.91
C GLY A 58 12.29 4.62 -4.30
N THR A 59 12.15 5.65 -5.13
CA THR A 59 11.71 6.97 -4.69
C THR A 59 10.37 6.82 -3.98
N LYS A 60 10.24 7.38 -2.78
CA LYS A 60 8.98 7.42 -2.02
C LYS A 60 7.88 7.97 -2.94
N PRO A 61 6.69 7.34 -3.03
CA PRO A 61 5.62 7.87 -3.85
C PRO A 61 5.22 9.26 -3.34
N THR A 62 4.90 10.14 -4.27
CA THR A 62 4.35 11.46 -3.97
C THR A 62 2.97 11.33 -3.34
N VAL A 63 2.53 12.39 -2.65
CA VAL A 63 1.18 12.42 -2.06
C VAL A 63 0.09 12.21 -3.13
N ILE A 64 0.22 12.82 -4.30
CA ILE A 64 -0.75 12.66 -5.39
C ILE A 64 -0.77 11.21 -5.91
N GLU A 65 0.38 10.54 -6.00
CA GLU A 65 0.44 9.12 -6.38
C GLU A 65 -0.23 8.23 -5.34
N VAL A 66 -0.02 8.50 -4.04
CA VAL A 66 -0.70 7.78 -2.96
C VAL A 66 -2.22 7.98 -3.01
N LEU A 67 -2.68 9.21 -3.22
CA LEU A 67 -4.11 9.51 -3.31
C LEU A 67 -4.75 8.90 -4.56
N ASN A 68 -4.06 8.92 -5.71
CA ASN A 68 -4.54 8.27 -6.92
C ASN A 68 -4.55 6.74 -6.81
N TYR A 69 -3.60 6.17 -6.07
CA TYR A 69 -3.62 4.77 -5.71
C TYR A 69 -4.85 4.41 -4.86
N ALA A 70 -5.13 5.19 -3.81
CA ALA A 70 -6.36 5.02 -3.02
C ALA A 70 -7.61 5.18 -3.91
N GLN A 71 -7.69 6.25 -4.71
CA GLN A 71 -8.80 6.50 -5.66
C GLN A 71 -9.06 5.31 -6.58
N THR A 72 -8.00 4.62 -7.01
CA THR A 72 -8.11 3.44 -7.89
C THR A 72 -8.82 2.28 -7.18
N LEU A 73 -8.52 2.04 -5.92
CA LEU A 73 -9.17 0.99 -5.12
C LEU A 73 -10.64 1.32 -4.85
N GLU A 74 -10.90 2.56 -4.43
CA GLU A 74 -12.25 3.04 -4.14
C GLU A 74 -13.16 2.99 -5.38
N LEU A 75 -12.64 3.33 -6.56
CA LEU A 75 -13.39 3.19 -7.81
C LEU A 75 -13.65 1.72 -8.18
N LEU A 76 -12.70 0.83 -7.89
CA LEU A 76 -12.85 -0.62 -8.13
C LEU A 76 -13.95 -1.21 -7.24
N GLU A 77 -13.94 -0.88 -5.95
CA GLU A 77 -14.95 -1.28 -4.96
C GLU A 77 -16.31 -0.67 -5.25
N GLU A 78 -16.37 0.63 -5.58
CA GLU A 78 -17.61 1.30 -5.97
C GLU A 78 -18.25 0.62 -7.20
N ASP A 79 -17.48 0.32 -8.24
CA ASP A 79 -18.00 -0.36 -9.44
C ASP A 79 -18.43 -1.81 -9.13
N PHE A 80 -17.70 -2.53 -8.27
CA PHE A 80 -18.08 -3.86 -7.81
C PHE A 80 -19.42 -3.84 -7.07
N TYR A 81 -19.60 -2.94 -6.10
CA TYR A 81 -20.86 -2.86 -5.34
C TYR A 81 -22.03 -2.35 -6.19
N LYS A 82 -21.79 -1.44 -7.15
CA LYS A 82 -22.80 -1.07 -8.16
C LYS A 82 -23.27 -2.29 -8.94
N LYS A 83 -22.36 -3.17 -9.36
CA LYS A 83 -22.71 -4.44 -10.03
C LYS A 83 -23.44 -5.39 -9.10
N MET A 84 -23.01 -5.53 -7.85
CA MET A 84 -23.64 -6.38 -6.85
C MET A 84 -25.11 -5.99 -6.60
N VAL A 85 -25.38 -4.69 -6.45
CA VAL A 85 -26.75 -4.17 -6.33
C VAL A 85 -27.55 -4.39 -7.62
N ALA A 86 -26.95 -4.10 -8.78
CA ALA A 86 -27.61 -4.24 -10.08
C ALA A 86 -27.93 -5.69 -10.47
N ALA A 87 -27.13 -6.66 -9.99
CA ALA A 87 -27.36 -8.09 -10.24
C ALA A 87 -28.65 -8.62 -9.60
N GLY A 88 -29.21 -7.90 -8.62
CA GLY A 88 -30.48 -8.24 -7.97
C GLY A 88 -30.44 -9.53 -7.15
N GLN A 89 -29.25 -10.04 -6.81
CA GLN A 89 -29.08 -11.28 -6.05
C GLN A 89 -29.01 -11.06 -4.53
N VAL A 90 -28.83 -9.80 -4.09
CA VAL A 90 -28.75 -9.47 -2.66
C VAL A 90 -30.12 -9.67 -2.00
N PRO A 91 -30.23 -10.52 -0.97
CA PRO A 91 -31.50 -10.74 -0.28
C PRO A 91 -32.09 -9.44 0.30
N ALA A 92 -33.41 -9.31 0.25
CA ALA A 92 -34.11 -8.17 0.84
C ALA A 92 -33.89 -8.08 2.36
N GLY A 93 -34.13 -6.90 2.94
CA GLY A 93 -33.97 -6.66 4.38
C GLY A 93 -32.54 -6.26 4.75
N ALA A 94 -32.03 -6.80 5.86
CA ALA A 94 -30.74 -6.43 6.42
C ALA A 94 -29.56 -6.59 5.43
N PRO A 95 -29.44 -7.68 4.63
CA PRO A 95 -28.34 -7.82 3.67
C PRO A 95 -28.34 -6.72 2.62
N LYS A 96 -29.49 -6.42 2.01
CA LYS A 96 -29.61 -5.31 1.07
C LYS A 96 -29.29 -3.96 1.71
N GLY A 97 -29.76 -3.73 2.94
CA GLY A 97 -29.45 -2.50 3.68
C GLY A 97 -27.94 -2.31 3.91
N ALA A 98 -27.23 -3.40 4.23
CA ALA A 98 -25.78 -3.39 4.41
C ALA A 98 -25.03 -3.09 3.10
N ILE A 99 -25.33 -3.82 2.02
CA ILE A 99 -24.66 -3.63 0.72
C ILE A 99 -24.94 -2.23 0.15
N ASP A 100 -26.18 -1.73 0.26
CA ASP A 100 -26.52 -0.37 -0.17
C ASP A 100 -25.80 0.71 0.67
N LEU A 101 -25.50 0.43 1.94
CA LEU A 101 -24.76 1.35 2.81
C LEU A 101 -23.27 1.37 2.46
N ILE A 102 -22.65 0.20 2.28
CA ILE A 102 -21.25 0.10 1.87
C ILE A 102 -21.04 0.84 0.54
N LEU A 103 -21.91 0.60 -0.46
CA LEU A 103 -21.85 1.33 -1.73
C LEU A 103 -21.88 2.86 -1.54
N LYS A 104 -22.70 3.37 -0.60
CA LYS A 104 -22.74 4.81 -0.33
C LYS A 104 -21.44 5.33 0.29
N HIS A 105 -20.78 4.54 1.12
CA HIS A 105 -19.49 4.89 1.69
C HIS A 105 -18.41 4.90 0.61
N GLU A 106 -18.32 3.88 -0.25
CA GLU A 106 -17.36 3.86 -1.37
C GLU A 106 -17.56 5.05 -2.31
N THR A 107 -18.81 5.36 -2.69
CA THR A 107 -19.11 6.55 -3.49
C THR A 107 -18.67 7.85 -2.78
N ALA A 108 -18.79 7.92 -1.45
CA ALA A 108 -18.36 9.09 -0.69
C ALA A 108 -16.83 9.21 -0.64
N HIS A 109 -16.10 8.11 -0.47
CA HIS A 109 -14.64 8.06 -0.51
C HIS A 109 -14.10 8.46 -1.89
N VAL A 110 -14.63 7.89 -2.97
CA VAL A 110 -14.31 8.26 -4.37
C VAL A 110 -14.44 9.78 -4.58
N LYS A 111 -15.54 10.38 -4.10
CA LYS A 111 -15.78 11.82 -4.27
C LYS A 111 -14.83 12.67 -3.43
N LEU A 112 -14.55 12.24 -2.20
CA LEU A 112 -13.62 12.92 -1.30
C LEU A 112 -12.21 12.95 -1.90
N LEU A 113 -11.71 11.81 -2.36
CA LEU A 113 -10.39 11.67 -2.94
C LEU A 113 -10.28 12.43 -4.28
N ASP A 114 -11.25 12.32 -5.19
CA ASP A 114 -11.26 13.10 -6.45
C ASP A 114 -11.16 14.61 -6.16
N THR A 115 -11.99 15.09 -5.22
CA THR A 115 -11.99 16.51 -4.83
C THR A 115 -10.65 16.92 -4.22
N THR A 116 -10.09 16.08 -3.35
CA THR A 116 -8.82 16.35 -2.65
C THR A 116 -7.64 16.38 -3.63
N ILE A 117 -7.58 15.41 -4.55
CA ILE A 117 -6.53 15.33 -5.57
C ILE A 117 -6.56 16.59 -6.45
N ARG A 118 -7.74 17.03 -6.90
CA ARG A 118 -7.90 18.27 -7.68
C ARG A 118 -7.46 19.50 -6.89
N ALA A 119 -7.85 19.60 -5.62
CA ALA A 119 -7.49 20.72 -4.76
C ALA A 119 -5.98 20.83 -4.53
N LEU A 120 -5.27 19.70 -4.57
CA LEU A 120 -3.80 19.64 -4.50
C LEU A 120 -3.11 19.83 -5.86
N GLY A 121 -3.85 20.14 -6.93
CA GLY A 121 -3.33 20.34 -8.29
C GLY A 121 -3.02 19.05 -9.04
N GLY A 122 -3.43 17.90 -8.51
CA GLY A 122 -3.32 16.61 -9.18
C GLY A 122 -4.47 16.33 -10.16
N THR A 123 -4.28 15.33 -11.01
CA THR A 123 -5.35 14.78 -11.87
C THR A 123 -5.84 13.47 -11.26
N PRO A 124 -7.11 13.36 -10.86
CA PRO A 124 -7.67 12.13 -10.34
C PRO A 124 -7.75 11.03 -11.40
N VAL A 125 -7.41 9.82 -11.00
CA VAL A 125 -7.73 8.60 -11.75
C VAL A 125 -9.25 8.47 -11.87
N THR A 126 -9.72 8.07 -13.05
CA THR A 126 -11.14 7.86 -13.34
C THR A 126 -11.31 6.59 -14.18
N GLY A 127 -12.55 6.09 -14.28
CA GLY A 127 -12.88 5.02 -15.22
C GLY A 127 -12.37 3.63 -14.85
N VAL A 128 -11.83 3.44 -13.64
CA VAL A 128 -11.51 2.11 -13.10
C VAL A 128 -12.81 1.35 -12.90
N LYS A 129 -12.86 0.11 -13.41
CA LYS A 129 -14.02 -0.76 -13.34
C LYS A 129 -13.62 -2.15 -12.89
N PHE A 130 -14.52 -2.82 -12.19
CA PHE A 130 -14.38 -4.21 -11.85
C PHE A 130 -14.53 -5.07 -13.11
N LYS A 131 -13.58 -6.00 -13.30
CA LYS A 131 -13.50 -6.91 -14.44
C LYS A 131 -14.75 -7.77 -14.51
N THR A 132 -15.50 -7.60 -15.60
CA THR A 132 -16.81 -8.26 -15.72
C THR A 132 -16.70 -9.78 -15.75
N SER A 133 -15.62 -10.33 -16.32
CA SER A 133 -15.37 -11.78 -16.33
C SER A 133 -15.01 -12.37 -14.97
N ALA A 134 -14.64 -11.53 -13.99
CA ALA A 134 -14.36 -11.95 -12.62
C ALA A 134 -15.55 -11.74 -11.68
N PHE A 135 -16.64 -11.13 -12.16
CA PHE A 135 -17.80 -10.80 -11.35
C PHE A 135 -18.67 -12.06 -11.13
N PRO A 136 -18.91 -12.50 -9.89
CA PRO A 136 -19.67 -13.72 -9.64
C PRO A 136 -21.18 -13.56 -9.89
N ALA A 137 -21.81 -14.63 -10.37
CA ALA A 137 -23.24 -14.62 -10.65
C ALA A 137 -24.11 -14.74 -9.38
N ASP A 138 -23.65 -15.46 -8.36
CA ASP A 138 -24.41 -15.70 -7.13
C ASP A 138 -23.95 -14.83 -5.97
N TYR A 139 -24.89 -14.52 -5.07
CA TYR A 139 -24.66 -13.65 -3.91
C TYR A 139 -23.60 -14.18 -2.93
N THR A 140 -23.57 -15.50 -2.70
CA THR A 140 -22.61 -16.11 -1.78
C THR A 140 -21.18 -15.88 -2.26
N THR A 141 -20.91 -16.11 -3.54
CA THR A 141 -19.60 -15.86 -4.14
C THR A 141 -19.31 -14.36 -4.28
N GLN A 142 -20.31 -13.51 -4.50
CA GLN A 142 -20.14 -12.05 -4.43
C GLN A 142 -19.62 -11.61 -3.06
N LEU A 143 -20.12 -12.17 -1.95
CA LEU A 143 -19.59 -11.87 -0.62
C LEU A 143 -18.13 -12.30 -0.43
N VAL A 144 -17.69 -13.39 -1.09
CA VAL A 144 -16.28 -13.83 -1.08
C VAL A 144 -15.39 -12.77 -1.73
N VAL A 145 -15.82 -12.22 -2.87
CA VAL A 145 -15.10 -11.13 -3.56
C VAL A 145 -15.15 -9.85 -2.74
N ALA A 146 -16.31 -9.50 -2.17
CA ALA A 146 -16.45 -8.33 -1.30
C ALA A 146 -15.43 -8.39 -0.17
N GLN A 147 -15.36 -9.51 0.58
CA GLN A 147 -14.37 -9.65 1.66
C GLN A 147 -12.94 -9.43 1.16
N ALA A 148 -12.59 -10.00 0.01
CA ALA A 148 -11.25 -9.87 -0.55
C ALA A 148 -10.89 -8.43 -0.90
N LEU A 149 -11.85 -7.66 -1.44
CA LEU A 149 -11.68 -6.25 -1.75
C LEU A 149 -11.52 -5.44 -0.46
N GLU A 150 -12.47 -5.54 0.47
CA GLU A 150 -12.44 -4.82 1.74
C GLU A 150 -11.14 -5.07 2.53
N ASP A 151 -10.70 -6.33 2.62
CA ASP A 151 -9.44 -6.67 3.25
C ASP A 151 -8.24 -6.08 2.49
N THR A 152 -8.29 -6.05 1.16
CA THR A 152 -7.25 -5.36 0.38
C THR A 152 -7.25 -3.86 0.69
N GLY A 153 -8.41 -3.21 0.77
CA GLY A 153 -8.56 -1.79 1.12
C GLY A 153 -7.93 -1.47 2.48
N VAL A 154 -8.27 -2.24 3.52
CA VAL A 154 -7.68 -2.12 4.87
C VAL A 154 -6.15 -2.15 4.81
N ARG A 155 -5.59 -3.19 4.19
CA ARG A 155 -4.13 -3.41 4.10
C ARG A 155 -3.44 -2.36 3.22
N ALA A 156 -4.11 -1.90 2.16
CA ALA A 156 -3.62 -0.89 1.23
C ALA A 156 -3.49 0.50 1.89
N TYR A 157 -4.53 0.97 2.57
CA TYR A 157 -4.50 2.24 3.29
C TYR A 157 -3.43 2.23 4.38
N LYS A 158 -3.37 1.16 5.17
CA LYS A 158 -2.35 1.00 6.22
C LYS A 158 -0.94 1.02 5.63
N GLY A 159 -0.72 0.34 4.51
CA GLY A 159 0.57 0.31 3.81
C GLY A 159 1.06 1.66 3.29
N GLN A 160 0.15 2.61 3.05
CA GLN A 160 0.50 3.95 2.59
C GLN A 160 0.51 5.03 3.68
N ALA A 161 0.14 4.69 4.93
CA ALA A 161 0.09 5.65 6.03
C ALA A 161 1.44 6.38 6.24
N GLY A 162 2.56 5.66 6.19
CA GLY A 162 3.90 6.26 6.29
C GLY A 162 4.21 7.27 5.16
N ASN A 163 3.56 7.12 4.01
CA ASN A 163 3.73 8.02 2.88
C ASN A 163 2.97 9.35 3.04
N LEU A 164 1.96 9.38 3.90
CA LEU A 164 1.14 10.56 4.18
C LEU A 164 1.57 11.34 5.44
N MET A 165 2.60 10.88 6.15
CA MET A 165 3.13 11.59 7.32
C MET A 165 3.54 13.04 6.96
N GLY A 166 2.92 14.01 7.64
CA GLY A 166 3.14 15.44 7.40
C GLY A 166 2.50 15.99 6.14
N ALA A 167 1.77 15.18 5.36
CA ALA A 167 1.06 15.62 4.17
C ALA A 167 -0.22 16.37 4.55
N MET A 168 -0.41 17.56 3.99
CA MET A 168 -1.51 18.47 4.32
C MET A 168 -2.30 18.88 3.08
N ALA A 169 -3.62 19.03 3.22
CA ALA A 169 -4.48 19.74 2.28
C ALA A 169 -5.09 20.95 3.01
N GLY A 170 -4.52 22.13 2.79
CA GLY A 170 -4.80 23.30 3.63
C GLY A 170 -4.36 23.05 5.08
N THR A 171 -5.30 23.14 6.02
CA THR A 171 -5.07 22.86 7.45
C THR A 171 -5.39 21.41 7.84
N THR A 172 -5.81 20.58 6.89
CA THR A 172 -6.25 19.20 7.16
C THR A 172 -5.11 18.22 6.92
N SER A 173 -4.85 17.34 7.89
CA SER A 173 -3.89 16.23 7.73
C SER A 173 -4.46 15.15 6.83
N LEU A 174 -3.75 14.83 5.75
CA LEU A 174 -4.14 13.77 4.83
C LEU A 174 -3.99 12.37 5.45
N LEU A 175 -2.99 12.19 6.33
CA LEU A 175 -2.86 10.95 7.09
C LEU A 175 -4.09 10.71 7.98
N GLN A 176 -4.58 11.76 8.64
CA GLN A 176 -5.78 11.64 9.48
C GLN A 176 -6.99 11.17 8.65
N VAL A 177 -7.19 11.78 7.48
CA VAL A 177 -8.30 11.40 6.57
C VAL A 177 -8.14 9.96 6.09
N ALA A 178 -6.94 9.56 5.66
CA ALA A 178 -6.68 8.19 5.23
C ALA A 178 -6.93 7.15 6.36
N LEU A 179 -6.57 7.47 7.60
CA LEU A 179 -6.85 6.60 8.75
C LEU A 179 -8.34 6.55 9.12
N GLN A 180 -9.10 7.62 8.84
CA GLN A 180 -10.56 7.61 9.00
C GLN A 180 -11.20 6.65 8.00
N ILE A 181 -10.81 6.70 6.72
CA ILE A 181 -11.27 5.77 5.67
C ILE A 181 -10.87 4.33 6.03
N HIS A 182 -9.60 4.10 6.35
CA HIS A 182 -9.10 2.79 6.79
C HIS A 182 -9.95 2.15 7.91
N SER A 183 -10.41 2.95 8.89
CA SER A 183 -11.28 2.45 9.96
C SER A 183 -12.69 2.07 9.49
N VAL A 184 -13.18 2.69 8.42
CA VAL A 184 -14.46 2.36 7.77
C VAL A 184 -14.31 1.07 6.98
N GLU A 185 -13.25 0.94 6.17
CA GLU A 185 -12.93 -0.31 5.45
C GLU A 185 -12.83 -1.52 6.40
N ALA A 186 -12.18 -1.34 7.56
CA ALA A 186 -12.08 -2.42 8.55
C ALA A 186 -13.47 -2.84 9.09
N ARG A 187 -14.41 -1.90 9.23
CA ARG A 187 -15.79 -2.20 9.62
C ARG A 187 -16.58 -2.88 8.50
N HIS A 188 -16.38 -2.48 7.25
CA HIS A 188 -16.96 -3.17 6.09
C HIS A 188 -16.46 -4.61 6.03
N ALA A 189 -15.15 -4.81 6.09
CA ALA A 189 -14.51 -6.12 6.07
C ALA A 189 -15.02 -7.03 7.19
N ALA A 190 -15.13 -6.51 8.42
CA ALA A 190 -15.72 -7.23 9.55
C ALA A 190 -17.20 -7.56 9.31
N HIS A 191 -17.98 -6.61 8.79
CA HIS A 191 -19.41 -6.83 8.53
C HIS A 191 -19.64 -7.87 7.43
N ILE A 192 -18.90 -7.81 6.31
CA ILE A 192 -18.97 -8.80 5.24
C ILE A 192 -18.64 -10.21 5.76
N ARG A 193 -17.60 -10.35 6.61
CA ARG A 193 -17.31 -11.64 7.26
C ARG A 193 -18.51 -12.17 8.05
N THR A 194 -19.19 -11.31 8.83
CA THR A 194 -20.39 -11.74 9.57
C THR A 194 -21.53 -12.14 8.64
N MET A 195 -21.70 -11.46 7.50
CA MET A 195 -22.68 -11.85 6.46
C MET A 195 -22.33 -13.20 5.82
N ARG A 196 -21.05 -13.59 5.81
CA ARG A 196 -20.54 -14.91 5.40
C ARG A 196 -20.55 -15.94 6.53
N MET A 197 -21.16 -15.64 7.68
CA MET A 197 -21.16 -16.51 8.87
C MET A 197 -19.76 -16.82 9.41
N GLN A 198 -18.81 -15.90 9.23
CA GLN A 198 -17.45 -15.97 9.75
C GLN A 198 -17.28 -15.06 10.98
N THR A 199 -16.19 -15.25 11.71
CA THR A 199 -15.78 -14.30 12.76
C THR A 199 -15.41 -12.95 12.13
N PRO A 200 -15.60 -11.82 12.83
CA PRO A 200 -15.28 -10.49 12.30
C PRO A 200 -13.78 -10.17 12.30
N TRP A 201 -12.91 -11.16 12.55
CA TRP A 201 -11.47 -10.99 12.69
C TRP A 201 -10.75 -11.35 11.39
N ILE A 202 -9.56 -10.79 11.18
CA ILE A 202 -8.67 -11.21 10.11
C ILE A 202 -8.33 -12.70 10.28
N PRO A 203 -8.46 -13.54 9.23
CA PRO A 203 -8.35 -14.99 9.38
C PRO A 203 -6.90 -15.51 9.49
N ALA A 204 -5.93 -14.62 9.73
CA ALA A 204 -4.50 -14.93 9.58
C ALA A 204 -4.23 -15.56 8.20
N ALA A 205 -3.84 -16.84 8.13
CA ALA A 205 -3.65 -17.58 6.89
C ALA A 205 -4.92 -18.31 6.36
N ASP A 206 -5.96 -18.48 7.17
CA ASP A 206 -7.08 -19.39 6.90
C ASP A 206 -8.32 -18.68 6.36
N SER A 207 -8.18 -18.07 5.19
CA SER A 207 -9.23 -17.18 4.68
C SER A 207 -10.37 -17.84 3.93
N ALA A 208 -10.25 -19.14 3.64
CA ALA A 208 -11.12 -19.88 2.73
C ALA A 208 -11.39 -19.19 1.39
N LEU A 209 -10.57 -18.20 0.98
CA LEU A 209 -10.72 -17.50 -0.28
C LEU A 209 -10.10 -18.33 -1.40
N ALA A 210 -10.92 -18.68 -2.40
CA ALA A 210 -10.43 -19.35 -3.60
C ALA A 210 -9.50 -18.45 -4.41
N ALA A 211 -8.62 -19.04 -5.23
CA ALA A 211 -7.86 -18.28 -6.21
C ALA A 211 -8.82 -17.52 -7.17
N PRO A 212 -8.49 -16.28 -7.57
CA PRO A 212 -7.25 -15.54 -7.33
C PRO A 212 -7.28 -14.65 -6.07
N LEU A 213 -8.21 -14.84 -5.14
CA LEU A 213 -8.42 -13.93 -4.00
C LEU A 213 -7.57 -14.29 -2.77
N GLY A 214 -7.10 -15.54 -2.67
CA GLY A 214 -6.25 -16.01 -1.56
C GLY A 214 -4.98 -15.17 -1.29
N PRO A 215 -4.28 -14.63 -2.30
CA PRO A 215 -3.13 -13.77 -2.08
C PRO A 215 -3.39 -12.54 -1.20
N VAL A 216 -4.64 -12.10 -1.00
CA VAL A 216 -5.02 -10.98 -0.12
C VAL A 216 -4.46 -11.07 1.29
N TYR A 217 -4.11 -12.25 1.82
CA TYR A 217 -3.52 -12.43 3.17
C TYR A 217 -2.02 -12.78 3.17
N THR A 218 -1.41 -12.87 1.99
CA THR A 218 0.02 -13.09 1.82
C THR A 218 0.72 -11.78 1.44
N GLY A 219 2.02 -11.81 1.26
CA GLY A 219 2.84 -10.66 0.86
C GLY A 219 4.22 -10.72 1.52
N ALA A 220 4.97 -9.64 1.43
CA ALA A 220 6.23 -9.44 2.13
C ALA A 220 6.02 -9.51 3.65
N ILE A 221 4.86 -9.04 4.13
CA ILE A 221 4.39 -9.23 5.51
C ILE A 221 3.04 -9.95 5.41
N PRO A 222 2.98 -11.27 5.65
CA PRO A 222 1.73 -12.04 5.58
C PRO A 222 0.92 -11.88 6.86
N GLU A 223 -0.41 -12.01 6.77
CA GLU A 223 -1.33 -11.94 7.91
C GLU A 223 -1.13 -13.08 8.93
N SER A 224 -0.34 -14.10 8.58
CA SER A 224 0.12 -15.11 9.54
C SER A 224 1.29 -14.64 10.42
N ASN A 225 1.71 -13.38 10.31
CA ASN A 225 2.83 -12.84 11.06
C ASN A 225 2.49 -12.76 12.56
N THR A 226 3.36 -13.31 13.39
CA THR A 226 3.20 -13.33 14.86
C THR A 226 4.16 -12.38 15.57
N THR A 227 4.95 -11.61 14.83
CA THR A 227 6.00 -10.74 15.37
C THR A 227 5.78 -9.29 14.98
N GLN A 228 5.68 -8.41 15.97
CA GLN A 228 5.51 -6.97 15.75
C GLN A 228 6.65 -6.21 16.43
N SER A 229 7.30 -5.29 15.71
CA SER A 229 8.43 -4.53 16.26
C SER A 229 9.53 -5.43 16.87
N ASN A 230 9.82 -6.57 16.23
CA ASN A 230 10.73 -7.62 16.72
C ASN A 230 10.30 -8.30 18.04
N VAL A 231 9.04 -8.16 18.44
CA VAL A 231 8.45 -8.81 19.60
C VAL A 231 7.55 -9.95 19.12
N ASP A 232 7.90 -11.18 19.49
CA ASP A 232 7.09 -12.37 19.23
C ASP A 232 5.92 -12.42 20.20
N ILE A 233 4.71 -12.20 19.69
CA ILE A 233 3.49 -12.07 20.50
C ILE A 233 3.16 -13.39 21.19
N THR A 234 3.52 -14.53 20.60
CA THR A 234 3.29 -15.87 21.19
C THR A 234 4.09 -16.09 22.48
N LYS A 235 5.09 -15.23 22.75
CA LYS A 235 5.95 -15.28 23.93
C LYS A 235 5.57 -14.26 25.01
N LEU A 236 4.52 -13.45 24.82
CA LEU A 236 4.12 -12.39 25.77
C LEU A 236 3.34 -12.88 27.00
N GLY A 237 3.11 -14.18 27.11
CA GLY A 237 2.42 -14.79 28.24
C GLY A 237 1.88 -16.17 27.88
N ALA A 238 1.30 -16.86 28.87
CA ALA A 238 0.59 -18.10 28.61
C ALA A 238 -0.76 -17.79 27.92
N GLY A 239 -1.06 -18.46 26.81
CA GLY A 239 -2.40 -18.50 26.24
C GLY A 239 -2.60 -17.89 24.86
N TYR A 240 -1.62 -17.18 24.28
CA TYR A 240 -1.72 -16.68 22.91
C TYR A 240 -1.29 -17.74 21.90
N THR A 241 -2.24 -18.28 21.14
CA THR A 241 -1.91 -19.14 19.99
C THR A 241 -1.32 -18.31 18.85
N ALA A 242 -0.73 -18.97 17.84
CA ALA A 242 -0.27 -18.27 16.65
C ALA A 242 -1.41 -17.52 15.93
N ASN A 243 -2.62 -18.08 15.96
CA ASN A 243 -3.80 -17.43 15.38
C ASN A 243 -4.24 -16.21 16.20
N ASP A 244 -4.19 -16.27 17.54
CA ASP A 244 -4.50 -15.12 18.38
C ASP A 244 -3.48 -13.99 18.15
N ALA A 245 -2.21 -14.35 18.06
CA ALA A 245 -1.12 -13.41 17.78
C ALA A 245 -1.32 -12.73 16.42
N ALA A 246 -1.53 -13.52 15.36
CA ALA A 246 -1.77 -13.02 14.01
C ALA A 246 -3.04 -12.17 13.92
N ALA A 247 -4.18 -12.68 14.39
CA ALA A 247 -5.48 -12.02 14.27
C ALA A 247 -5.63 -10.73 15.08
N SER A 248 -4.66 -10.42 15.95
CA SER A 248 -4.61 -9.17 16.70
C SER A 248 -4.02 -7.98 15.93
N PHE A 249 -3.56 -8.20 14.68
CA PHE A 249 -3.01 -7.19 13.78
C PHE A 249 -3.51 -7.41 12.35
N ASP A 250 -3.84 -6.33 11.64
CA ASP A 250 -3.98 -6.36 10.17
C ASP A 250 -2.65 -5.96 9.52
N GLU A 251 -2.09 -6.78 8.65
CA GLU A 251 -0.79 -6.51 8.02
C GLU A 251 -0.88 -5.61 6.81
N ILE A 252 0.20 -4.91 6.47
CA ILE A 252 0.18 -4.03 5.29
C ILE A 252 0.33 -4.83 3.98
N LEU A 253 -0.16 -4.24 2.88
CA LEU A 253 0.30 -4.57 1.53
C LEU A 253 1.05 -3.37 0.93
N THR A 254 2.10 -3.64 0.17
CA THR A 254 2.76 -2.64 -0.67
C THR A 254 1.90 -2.31 -1.89
N MET A 255 2.08 -1.12 -2.48
CA MET A 255 1.43 -0.76 -3.75
C MET A 255 1.65 -1.80 -4.84
N ALA A 256 2.88 -2.32 -4.95
CA ALA A 256 3.23 -3.32 -5.97
C ALA A 256 2.45 -4.62 -5.78
N GLU A 257 2.24 -5.07 -4.54
CA GLU A 257 1.43 -6.25 -4.26
C GLU A 257 -0.04 -5.98 -4.60
N VAL A 258 -0.61 -4.87 -4.16
CA VAL A 258 -2.03 -4.58 -4.43
C VAL A 258 -2.30 -4.50 -5.94
N LEU A 259 -1.42 -3.85 -6.69
CA LEU A 259 -1.54 -3.68 -8.15
C LEU A 259 -1.15 -4.92 -8.97
N ASP A 260 -0.67 -5.99 -8.34
CA ASP A 260 -0.27 -7.20 -9.05
C ASP A 260 -1.48 -7.91 -9.70
N ALA A 261 -1.25 -8.49 -10.87
CA ALA A 261 -2.29 -9.18 -11.64
C ALA A 261 -2.80 -10.47 -10.95
N SER A 262 -2.06 -11.03 -10.00
CA SER A 262 -2.50 -12.15 -9.15
C SER A 262 -3.36 -11.71 -7.95
N ARG A 263 -3.57 -10.39 -7.77
CA ARG A 263 -4.29 -9.77 -6.64
C ARG A 263 -5.37 -8.81 -7.18
N ALA A 264 -5.64 -7.70 -6.48
CA ALA A 264 -6.65 -6.72 -6.87
C ALA A 264 -6.38 -6.08 -8.25
N GLY A 265 -5.11 -5.93 -8.64
CA GLY A 265 -4.76 -5.52 -10.01
C GLY A 265 -5.33 -6.43 -11.09
N GLY A 266 -5.48 -7.74 -10.80
CA GLY A 266 -6.12 -8.71 -11.67
C GLY A 266 -7.63 -8.56 -11.80
N LEU A 267 -8.27 -7.81 -10.89
CA LEU A 267 -9.72 -7.56 -10.87
C LEU A 267 -10.10 -6.26 -11.58
N VAL A 268 -9.13 -5.45 -12.01
CA VAL A 268 -9.40 -4.26 -12.82
C VAL A 268 -9.69 -4.68 -14.26
N GLN A 269 -10.73 -4.10 -14.85
CA GLN A 269 -11.04 -4.25 -16.26
C GLN A 269 -9.91 -3.61 -17.10
N PRO A 270 -9.23 -4.37 -17.98
CA PRO A 270 -8.19 -3.83 -18.86
C PRO A 270 -8.75 -2.81 -19.86
#